data_AF-A0A2H9R3D6-F1
#
_entry.id   AF-A0A2H9R3D6-F1
#
_cell.length_a   1.000
_cell.length_b   1.000
_cell.length_c   1.000
_cell.angle_alpha   90.00
_cell.angle_beta   90.00
_cell.angle_gamma   90.00
#
_symmetry.space_group_name_H-M   'P 1'
#
loop_
_entity.id
_entity.type
_entity.pdbx_description
1 polymer ?
#
loop_
_entity_poly.entity_id
_entity_poly.type
_entity_poly.pdbx_seq_one_letter_code
_entity_poly.pdbx_strand_id
1 'polypeptide(L)'
;MNPLKQLLGILLIVLAWLDPFELGTSFQVLFFILGFDLVGFFMQIVIFAADMLLGISDLGWHLIIFIAVEGLFYFLKVKALFSYIVKPLVVFFIIFSSGLGWELGVIVGGIDLLLNVGKKYI
;
A
#
# COMPACT_ATOMS: atom_id res chain seq x y z
N MET A 1 -9.93 14.73 2.56
CA MET A 1 -8.85 13.98 3.22
C MET A 1 -8.12 14.91 4.18
N ASN A 2 -7.62 14.41 5.30
CA ASN A 2 -6.82 15.21 6.24
C ASN A 2 -5.41 15.40 5.64
N PRO A 3 -4.93 16.64 5.44
CA PRO A 3 -3.61 16.92 4.84
C PRO A 3 -2.46 16.32 5.66
N LEU A 4 -2.61 16.19 6.97
CA LEU A 4 -1.59 15.63 7.85
C LEU A 4 -1.41 14.12 7.61
N LYS A 5 -2.49 13.40 7.29
CA LYS A 5 -2.42 11.98 6.88
C LYS A 5 -1.74 11.81 5.53
N GLN A 6 -2.01 12.69 4.57
CA GLN A 6 -1.34 12.65 3.26
C GLN A 6 0.15 12.91 3.40
N LEU A 7 0.55 13.90 4.21
CA LEU A 7 1.95 14.20 4.45
C LEU A 7 2.69 13.00 5.06
N LEU A 8 2.08 12.34 6.06
CA LEU A 8 2.64 11.12 6.65
C LEU A 8 2.75 9.99 5.61
N GLY A 9 1.73 9.82 4.76
CA GLY A 9 1.76 8.80 3.71
C GLY A 9 2.89 9.03 2.70
N ILE A 10 3.06 10.27 2.24
CA ILE A 10 4.16 10.65 1.34
C ILE A 10 5.51 10.45 2.02
N LEU A 11 5.64 10.82 3.31
CA LEU A 11 6.88 10.63 4.06
C LEU A 11 7.28 9.15 4.11
N LEU A 12 6.34 8.25 4.40
CA LEU A 12 6.59 6.82 4.44
C LEU A 12 7.03 6.27 3.07
N ILE A 13 6.42 6.76 1.98
CA ILE A 13 6.79 6.37 0.62
C ILE A 13 8.20 6.85 0.28
N VAL A 14 8.55 8.09 0.64
CA VAL A 14 9.90 8.62 0.42
C VAL A 14 10.94 7.84 1.24
N LEU A 15 10.63 7.48 2.48
CA LEU A 15 11.50 6.62 3.29
C LEU A 15 11.66 5.23 2.68
N ALA A 16 10.60 4.67 2.10
CA ALA A 16 10.64 3.40 1.38
C ALA A 16 11.52 3.46 0.12
N TRP A 17 11.49 4.57 -0.61
CA TRP A 17 12.29 4.78 -1.82
C TRP A 17 13.77 5.05 -1.55
N LEU A 18 14.07 5.89 -0.57
CA LEU A 18 15.45 6.30 -0.31
C LEU A 18 16.19 5.33 0.60
N ASP A 19 15.47 4.51 1.37
CA ASP A 19 15.97 3.61 2.41
C ASP A 19 17.19 4.17 3.18
N PRO A 20 17.07 5.35 3.80
CA PRO A 20 18.22 6.05 4.39
C PRO A 20 18.84 5.31 5.59
N PHE A 21 18.18 4.26 6.07
CA PHE A 21 18.58 3.46 7.23
C PHE A 21 18.96 2.03 6.86
N GLU A 22 18.97 1.69 5.55
CA GLU A 22 19.27 0.34 5.03
C GLU A 22 18.50 -0.77 5.78
N LEU A 23 17.20 -0.52 6.04
CA LEU A 23 16.37 -1.43 6.84
C LEU A 23 16.01 -2.73 6.09
N GLY A 24 16.37 -2.79 4.81
CA GLY A 24 16.16 -3.92 3.92
C GLY A 24 14.80 -3.89 3.23
N THR A 25 14.67 -4.74 2.21
CA THR A 25 13.51 -4.77 1.29
C THR A 25 12.18 -4.96 2.00
N SER A 26 12.14 -5.74 3.08
CA SER A 26 10.94 -5.96 3.89
C SER A 26 10.35 -4.67 4.47
N PHE A 27 11.21 -3.80 5.01
CA PHE A 27 10.77 -2.53 5.60
C PHE A 27 10.41 -1.51 4.51
N GLN A 28 11.12 -1.52 3.40
CA GLN A 28 10.76 -0.70 2.23
C GLN A 28 9.34 -1.04 1.75
N VAL A 29 9.02 -2.32 1.55
CA VAL A 29 7.66 -2.74 1.14
C VAL A 29 6.61 -2.34 2.17
N LEU A 30 6.89 -2.54 3.46
CA LEU A 30 5.97 -2.22 4.53
C LEU A 30 5.67 -0.71 4.61
N PHE A 31 6.70 0.14 4.60
CA PHE A 31 6.53 1.59 4.57
C PHE A 31 5.83 2.06 3.31
N PHE A 32 6.14 1.43 2.17
CA PHE A 32 5.48 1.75 0.92
C PHE A 32 3.98 1.49 1.01
N ILE A 33 3.56 0.29 1.39
CA ILE A 33 2.14 -0.11 1.49
C ILE A 33 1.41 0.80 2.48
N LEU A 34 1.96 1.00 3.68
CA LEU A 34 1.34 1.86 4.68
C LEU A 34 1.23 3.31 4.19
N GLY A 35 2.27 3.82 3.53
CA GLY A 35 2.24 5.15 2.95
C GLY A 35 1.20 5.28 1.83
N PHE A 36 1.08 4.24 1.00
CA PHE A 36 0.12 4.15 -0.10
C PHE A 36 -1.33 4.18 0.40
N ASP A 37 -1.63 3.51 1.53
CA ASP A 37 -2.97 3.48 2.15
C ASP A 37 -3.41 4.79 2.81
N LEU A 38 -2.44 5.67 3.09
CA LEU A 38 -2.67 6.98 3.71
C LEU A 38 -2.85 8.11 2.70
N VAL A 39 -2.42 7.91 1.45
CA VAL A 39 -2.61 8.86 0.35
C VAL A 39 -3.89 8.60 -0.43
N GLY A 40 -4.32 9.58 -1.21
CA GLY A 40 -5.57 9.48 -1.98
C GLY A 40 -5.31 8.79 -3.30
N PHE A 41 -6.34 8.19 -3.89
CA PHE A 41 -6.24 7.46 -5.15
C PHE A 41 -5.54 8.22 -6.28
N PHE A 42 -5.80 9.53 -6.41
CA PHE A 42 -5.10 10.35 -7.40
C PHE A 42 -3.58 10.41 -7.13
N MET A 43 -3.16 10.59 -5.87
CA MET A 43 -1.74 10.59 -5.50
C MET A 43 -1.11 9.21 -5.64
N GLN A 44 -1.84 8.14 -5.35
CA GLN A 44 -1.38 6.76 -5.58
C GLN A 44 -1.00 6.55 -7.05
N ILE A 45 -1.85 7.01 -7.99
CA ILE A 45 -1.54 6.96 -9.43
C ILE A 45 -0.28 7.76 -9.75
N VAL A 46 -0.13 8.96 -9.19
CA VAL A 46 1.07 9.80 -9.41
C VAL A 46 2.33 9.12 -8.88
N ILE A 47 2.28 8.56 -7.68
CA ILE A 47 3.41 7.86 -7.05
C ILE A 47 3.80 6.64 -7.87
N PHE A 48 2.82 5.86 -8.32
CA PHE A 48 3.07 4.71 -9.19
C PHE A 48 3.67 5.11 -10.54
N ALA A 49 3.15 6.16 -11.17
CA ALA A 49 3.71 6.66 -12.42
C ALA A 49 5.16 7.14 -12.22
N ALA A 50 5.44 7.81 -11.10
CA ALA A 50 6.80 8.22 -10.74
C ALA A 50 7.73 7.02 -10.54
N ASP A 51 7.29 6.00 -9.81
CA ASP A 51 8.06 4.76 -9.57
C ASP A 51 8.40 4.03 -10.88
N MET A 52 7.41 3.87 -11.76
CA MET A 52 7.58 3.21 -13.07
C MET A 52 8.47 3.98 -14.04
N LEU A 53 8.42 5.32 -14.03
CA LEU A 53 9.22 6.15 -14.94
C LEU A 53 10.67 6.31 -14.47
N LEU A 54 10.87 6.37 -13.16
CA LEU A 54 12.18 6.62 -12.55
C LEU A 54 12.89 5.32 -12.15
N GLY A 55 12.21 4.17 -12.16
CA GLY A 55 12.77 2.87 -11.79
C GLY A 55 13.32 2.86 -10.37
N ILE A 56 12.69 3.61 -9.46
CA ILE A 56 13.22 3.85 -8.10
C ILE A 56 13.16 2.57 -7.26
N SER A 57 12.13 1.74 -7.47
CA SER A 57 11.99 0.47 -6.78
C SER A 57 11.65 -0.67 -7.74
N ASP A 58 12.06 -1.89 -7.38
CA ASP A 58 11.59 -3.13 -8.02
C ASP A 58 10.11 -3.46 -7.66
N LEU A 59 9.42 -2.57 -6.95
CA LEU A 59 8.08 -2.77 -6.44
C LEU A 59 6.99 -2.32 -7.42
N GLY A 60 7.33 -1.61 -8.50
CA GLY A 60 6.37 -1.05 -9.46
C GLY A 60 5.30 -2.03 -9.97
N TRP A 61 5.67 -3.29 -10.22
CA TRP A 61 4.72 -4.32 -10.63
C TRP A 61 3.71 -4.72 -9.55
N HIS A 62 4.12 -4.68 -8.28
CA HIS A 62 3.25 -4.95 -7.14
C HIS A 62 2.27 -3.78 -6.91
N LEU A 63 2.66 -2.56 -7.27
CA LEU A 63 1.85 -1.35 -7.17
C LEU A 63 0.72 -1.28 -8.21
N ILE A 64 0.93 -1.86 -9.40
CA ILE A 64 -0.14 -2.04 -10.39
C ILE A 64 -1.33 -2.77 -9.78
N ILE A 65 -1.06 -3.83 -9.00
CA ILE A 65 -2.11 -4.66 -8.41
C ILE A 65 -2.88 -3.84 -7.37
N PHE A 66 -2.19 -3.06 -6.54
CA PHE A 66 -2.83 -2.15 -5.58
C PHE A 66 -3.74 -1.14 -6.28
N ILE A 67 -3.24 -0.44 -7.30
CA ILE A 67 -4.02 0.55 -8.03
C ILE A 67 -5.19 -0.10 -8.78
N ALA A 68 -5.00 -1.28 -9.36
CA ALA A 68 -6.05 -1.99 -10.06
C ALA A 68 -7.20 -2.38 -9.11
N VAL A 69 -6.86 -2.85 -7.90
CA VAL A 69 -7.83 -3.22 -6.86
C VAL A 69 -8.54 -1.98 -6.31
N GLU A 70 -7.81 -0.88 -6.10
CA GLU A 70 -8.38 0.38 -5.61
C GLU A 70 -9.23 1.09 -6.68
N GLY A 71 -8.86 0.95 -7.96
CA GLY A 71 -9.65 1.38 -9.11
C GLY A 71 -10.93 0.56 -9.30
N LEU A 72 -10.85 -0.77 -9.13
CA LEU A 72 -12.03 -1.65 -9.08
C LEU A 72 -12.99 -1.25 -7.96
N PHE A 73 -12.44 -0.91 -6.78
CA PHE A 73 -13.23 -0.40 -5.65
C PHE A 73 -13.94 0.92 -6.00
N TYR A 74 -13.24 1.85 -6.65
CA TYR A 74 -13.80 3.12 -7.09
C TYR A 74 -14.98 2.92 -8.07
N PHE A 75 -14.86 1.95 -8.99
CA PHE A 75 -15.89 1.64 -9.98
C PHE A 75 -17.08 0.84 -9.44
N LEU A 76 -16.84 -0.22 -8.68
CA LEU A 76 -17.89 -1.16 -8.25
C LEU A 76 -18.74 -0.64 -7.09
N LYS A 77 -18.27 0.38 -6.34
CA LYS A 77 -18.93 0.92 -5.14
C LYS A 77 -19.26 -0.12 -4.05
N VAL A 78 -18.77 -1.36 -4.16
CA VAL A 78 -18.94 -2.43 -3.16
C VAL A 78 -17.92 -2.23 -2.05
N LYS A 79 -18.18 -1.30 -1.13
CA LYS A 79 -17.15 -0.83 -0.19
C LYS A 79 -16.77 -1.85 0.88
N ALA A 80 -17.73 -2.60 1.42
CA ALA A 80 -17.49 -3.44 2.60
C ALA A 80 -16.71 -4.73 2.29
N LEU A 81 -17.17 -5.54 1.35
CA LEU A 81 -16.52 -6.83 1.05
C LEU A 81 -15.08 -6.63 0.54
N PHE A 82 -14.88 -5.63 -0.32
CA PHE A 82 -13.57 -5.35 -0.90
C PHE A 82 -12.58 -4.76 0.11
N SER A 83 -12.99 -3.84 1.00
CA SER A 83 -12.06 -3.25 1.97
C SER A 83 -11.66 -4.21 3.09
N TYR A 84 -12.52 -5.17 3.45
CA TYR A 84 -12.26 -6.08 4.57
C TYR A 84 -11.66 -7.41 4.17
N ILE A 85 -11.84 -7.83 2.92
CA ILE A 85 -11.43 -9.18 2.50
C ILE A 85 -10.46 -9.05 1.33
N VAL A 86 -10.88 -8.42 0.25
CA VAL A 86 -10.10 -8.41 -0.99
C VAL A 86 -8.80 -7.62 -0.83
N LYS A 87 -8.84 -6.42 -0.26
CA LYS A 87 -7.64 -5.58 -0.11
C LYS A 87 -6.59 -6.20 0.83
N PRO A 88 -6.94 -6.65 2.06
CA PRO A 88 -5.99 -7.35 2.93
C PRO A 88 -5.41 -8.62 2.31
N LEU A 89 -6.23 -9.38 1.56
CA LEU A 89 -5.75 -10.57 0.86
C LEU A 89 -4.78 -10.21 -0.27
N VAL A 90 -5.05 -9.15 -1.02
CA VAL A 90 -4.15 -8.67 -2.08
C VAL A 90 -2.82 -8.24 -1.49
N VAL A 91 -2.84 -7.48 -0.39
CA VAL A 91 -1.65 -7.08 0.37
C VAL A 91 -0.85 -8.32 0.78
N PHE A 92 -1.52 -9.31 1.38
CA PHE A 92 -0.91 -10.57 1.78
C PHE A 92 -0.27 -11.31 0.59
N PHE A 93 -1.00 -11.47 -0.52
CA PHE A 93 -0.52 -12.19 -1.71
C PHE A 93 0.68 -11.50 -2.34
N ILE A 94 0.69 -10.18 -2.38
CA ILE A 94 1.82 -9.38 -2.87
C ILE A 94 3.07 -9.71 -2.05
N ILE A 95 3.00 -9.55 -0.73
CA ILE A 95 4.15 -9.75 0.16
C ILE A 95 4.63 -11.21 0.12
N PHE A 96 3.69 -12.15 0.08
CA PHE A 96 4.00 -13.58 -0.05
C PHE A 96 4.71 -13.87 -1.39
N SER A 97 4.23 -13.32 -2.49
CA SER A 97 4.83 -13.50 -3.82
C SER A 97 6.20 -12.82 -3.98
N SER A 98 6.47 -11.76 -3.22
CA SER A 98 7.76 -11.06 -3.21
C SER A 98 8.85 -11.83 -2.44
N GLY A 99 8.55 -12.99 -1.86
CA GLY A 99 9.53 -13.81 -1.13
C GLY A 99 9.91 -13.27 0.25
N LEU A 100 9.17 -12.29 0.77
CA LEU A 100 9.43 -11.64 2.06
C LEU A 100 9.00 -12.48 3.27
N GLY A 101 8.43 -13.67 3.03
CA GLY A 101 8.00 -14.59 4.08
C GLY A 101 6.52 -14.44 4.44
N TRP A 102 5.94 -15.54 4.93
CA TRP A 102 4.52 -15.62 5.26
C TRP A 102 4.17 -14.72 6.45
N GLU A 103 5.09 -14.56 7.41
CA GLU A 103 4.89 -13.80 8.64
C GLU A 103 4.62 -12.33 8.33
N LEU A 104 5.42 -11.72 7.46
CA LEU A 104 5.25 -10.33 7.06
C LEU A 104 3.96 -10.11 6.27
N GLY A 105 3.57 -11.06 5.42
CA GLY A 105 2.31 -11.01 4.70
C GLY A 105 1.12 -10.94 5.65
N VAL A 106 1.10 -11.78 6.68
CA VAL A 106 0.03 -11.80 7.70
C VAL A 106 0.02 -10.51 8.51
N ILE A 107 1.19 -10.02 8.94
CA ILE A 107 1.30 -8.79 9.74
C ILE A 107 0.75 -7.59 8.96
N VAL A 108 1.20 -7.38 7.73
CA VAL A 108 0.81 -6.20 6.95
C VAL A 108 -0.63 -6.32 6.47
N GLY A 109 -1.06 -7.50 6.00
CA GLY A 109 -2.48 -7.74 5.65
C GLY A 109 -3.41 -7.56 6.87
N GLY A 110 -2.98 -8.00 8.05
CA GLY A 110 -3.69 -7.78 9.30
C GLY A 110 -3.78 -6.31 9.71
N ILE A 111 -2.70 -5.55 9.54
CA ILE A 111 -2.70 -4.10 9.78
C ILE A 111 -3.64 -3.38 8.81
N ASP A 112 -3.61 -3.72 7.51
CA ASP A 112 -4.53 -3.13 6.52
C ASP A 112 -6.00 -3.43 6.85
N LEU A 113 -6.30 -4.67 7.27
CA LEU A 113 -7.62 -5.04 7.79
C LEU A 113 -8.04 -4.15 8.97
N LEU A 114 -7.17 -4.00 9.98
CA LEU A 114 -7.45 -3.20 11.17
C LEU A 114 -7.67 -1.72 10.82
N LEU A 115 -6.87 -1.16 9.91
CA LEU A 115 -7.00 0.21 9.44
C LEU A 115 -8.31 0.42 8.67
N ASN A 116 -8.70 -0.53 7.81
CA ASN A 116 -9.95 -0.45 7.06
C ASN A 116 -11.19 -0.65 7.93
N VAL A 117 -11.11 -1.51 8.95
CA VAL A 117 -12.17 -1.65 9.97
C VAL A 117 -12.26 -0.38 10.81
N GLY A 118 -11.13 0.18 11.26
CA GLY A 118 -11.07 1.42 12.03
C GLY A 118 -11.70 2.62 11.31
N LYS A 119 -11.55 2.72 9.98
CA LYS A 119 -12.20 3.75 9.14
C LYS A 119 -13.75 3.69 9.13
N LYS A 120 -14.37 2.61 9.62
CA LYS A 120 -15.84 2.50 9.76
C LYS A 120 -16.35 3.00 11.12
N TYR A 121 -15.49 3.04 12.13
CA TYR A 121 -15.85 3.40 13.50
C TYR A 121 -15.40 4.82 13.90
N ILE A 122 -14.65 5.52 13.04
CA ILE A 122 -14.22 6.92 13.16
C ILE A 122 -14.78 7.70 11.98
#